data_AF-A0A7Y5BWB2-F1
#
_entry.id   AF-A0A7Y5BWB2-F1
#
_cell.length_a   1.000
_cell.length_b   1.000
_cell.length_c   1.000
_cell.angle_alpha   90.00
_cell.angle_beta   90.00
_cell.angle_gamma   90.00
#
_symmetry.space_group_name_H-M   'P 1'
#
loop_
_entity.id
_entity.type
_entity.pdbx_description
1 polymer ?
#
loop_
_entity_poly.entity_id
_entity_poly.type
_entity_poly.pdbx_seq_one_letter_code
_entity_poly.pdbx_strand_id
1 'polypeptide(L)'
;MTTLSLSDILDDIQVAEQGLRKFERRYWISSDHFIELYSQGLLDDGENLEDFSQWSGYYKLRKKRLAALDKISSDRVTILRRKSSGETVHLLPAEPMIQVG
;
A
#
# COMPACT_ATOMS: atom_id res chain seq x y z
N MET A 1 8.67 -7.73 -17.43
CA MET A 1 8.84 -6.68 -16.41
C MET A 1 7.63 -5.78 -16.49
N THR A 2 6.80 -5.76 -15.45
CA THR A 2 5.64 -4.86 -15.39
C THR A 2 6.09 -3.57 -14.73
N THR A 3 6.21 -2.51 -15.51
CA THR A 3 6.43 -1.14 -15.01
C THR A 3 5.11 -0.63 -14.45
N LEU A 4 5.03 -0.42 -13.12
CA LEU A 4 3.94 0.34 -12.50
C LEU A 4 4.39 1.80 -12.37
N SER A 5 3.55 2.74 -12.79
CA SER A 5 3.76 4.16 -12.51
C SER A 5 3.46 4.50 -11.04
N LEU A 6 3.86 5.70 -10.60
CA LEU A 6 3.48 6.19 -9.27
C LEU A 6 1.95 6.34 -9.19
N SER A 7 1.31 6.83 -10.26
CA SER A 7 -0.14 6.93 -10.37
C SER A 7 -0.82 5.57 -10.20
N ASP A 8 -0.34 4.53 -10.90
CA ASP A 8 -0.89 3.17 -10.75
C ASP A 8 -0.77 2.64 -9.31
N ILE A 9 0.34 2.96 -8.62
CA ILE A 9 0.52 2.58 -7.22
C ILE A 9 -0.49 3.29 -6.32
N LEU A 10 -0.71 4.58 -6.52
CA LEU A 10 -1.65 5.38 -5.74
C LEU A 10 -3.10 4.92 -5.98
N ASP A 11 -3.45 4.61 -7.23
CA ASP A 11 -4.76 4.08 -7.59
C ASP A 11 -5.00 2.71 -6.96
N ASP A 12 -4.02 1.79 -7.03
CA ASP A 12 -4.11 0.49 -6.37
C ASP A 12 -4.24 0.62 -4.84
N ILE A 13 -3.55 1.58 -4.21
CA ILE A 13 -3.71 1.87 -2.78
C ILE A 13 -5.14 2.32 -2.49
N GLN A 14 -5.69 3.23 -3.29
CA GLN A 14 -7.05 3.71 -3.12
C GLN A 14 -8.08 2.59 -3.27
N VAL A 15 -7.92 1.70 -4.27
CA VAL A 15 -8.78 0.52 -4.45
C VAL A 15 -8.69 -0.41 -3.25
N ALA A 16 -7.47 -0.72 -2.79
CA ALA A 16 -7.28 -1.60 -1.64
C ALA A 16 -7.91 -1.03 -0.36
N GLU A 17 -7.69 0.26 -0.10
CA GLU A 17 -8.28 0.99 1.04
C GLU A 17 -9.82 1.00 1.00
N GLN A 18 -10.41 1.21 -0.18
CA GLN A 18 -11.86 1.11 -0.34
C GLN A 18 -12.38 -0.31 -0.04
N GLY A 19 -11.66 -1.32 -0.52
CA GLY A 19 -11.97 -2.72 -0.24
C GLY A 19 -11.91 -3.05 1.25
N LEU A 20 -10.85 -2.61 1.94
CA LEU A 20 -10.68 -2.82 3.38
C LEU A 20 -11.80 -2.16 4.20
N ARG A 21 -12.16 -0.92 3.88
CA ARG A 21 -13.22 -0.19 4.62
C ARG A 21 -14.56 -0.91 4.65
N LYS A 22 -14.88 -1.74 3.65
CA LYS A 22 -16.09 -2.59 3.65
C LYS A 22 -16.08 -3.53 4.86
N PHE A 23 -14.96 -4.18 5.11
CA PHE A 23 -14.81 -5.17 6.17
C PHE A 23 -14.61 -4.53 7.54
N GLU A 24 -13.90 -3.41 7.61
CA GLU A 24 -13.73 -2.66 8.86
C GLU A 24 -15.07 -2.15 9.39
N ARG A 25 -15.99 -1.73 8.52
CA ARG A 25 -17.36 -1.37 8.90
C ARG A 25 -18.22 -2.60 9.23
N ARG A 26 -18.04 -3.71 8.53
CA ARG A 26 -18.81 -4.94 8.76
C ARG A 26 -18.46 -5.58 10.10
N TYR A 27 -17.18 -5.61 10.45
CA TYR A 27 -16.66 -6.30 11.63
C TYR A 27 -16.22 -5.35 12.76
N TRP A 28 -16.33 -4.03 12.56
CA TRP A 28 -16.03 -2.99 13.55
C TRP A 28 -14.62 -3.07 14.15
N ILE A 29 -13.65 -3.51 13.35
CA ILE A 29 -12.24 -3.63 13.70
C ILE A 29 -11.40 -3.06 12.56
N SER A 30 -10.34 -2.31 12.88
CA SER A 30 -9.43 -1.83 11.83
C SER A 30 -8.66 -2.99 11.22
N SER A 31 -8.29 -2.88 9.94
CA SER A 31 -7.54 -3.95 9.27
C SER A 31 -6.18 -4.22 9.92
N ASP A 32 -5.61 -3.23 10.59
CA ASP A 32 -4.33 -3.36 11.29
C ASP A 32 -4.43 -4.19 12.57
N HIS A 33 -5.61 -4.27 13.20
CA HIS A 33 -5.87 -5.21 14.30
C HIS A 33 -6.49 -6.51 13.80
N PHE A 34 -7.29 -6.46 12.73
CA PHE A 34 -7.94 -7.65 12.16
C PHE A 34 -6.92 -8.71 11.70
N ILE A 35 -5.77 -8.26 11.17
CA ILE A 35 -4.69 -9.17 10.78
C ILE A 35 -4.10 -9.96 11.96
N GLU A 36 -4.16 -9.44 13.19
CA GLU A 36 -3.64 -10.15 14.36
C GLU A 36 -4.45 -11.42 14.60
N LEU A 37 -5.78 -11.31 14.58
CA LEU A 37 -6.69 -12.45 14.72
C LEU A 37 -6.60 -13.40 13.51
N TYR A 38 -6.59 -12.84 12.29
CA TYR A 38 -6.49 -13.62 11.06
C TYR A 38 -5.21 -14.47 11.03
N SER A 39 -4.07 -13.87 11.37
CA SER A 39 -2.76 -14.54 11.30
C SER A 39 -2.59 -15.66 12.33
N GLN A 40 -3.36 -15.60 13.43
CA GLN A 40 -3.36 -16.62 14.48
C GLN A 40 -4.40 -17.72 14.25
N GLY A 41 -5.23 -17.62 13.21
CA GLY A 41 -6.32 -18.55 12.97
C GLY A 41 -7.43 -18.47 14.02
N LEU A 42 -7.60 -17.29 14.65
CA LEU A 42 -8.61 -17.05 15.69
C LEU A 42 -9.94 -16.52 15.14
N LEU A 43 -10.08 -16.43 13.81
CA LEU A 43 -11.26 -15.90 13.16
C LEU A 43 -12.22 -17.02 12.76
N ASP A 44 -13.38 -17.03 13.42
CA ASP A 44 -14.49 -17.97 13.27
C ASP A 44 -14.09 -19.44 12.95
N ASP A 45 -15.06 -20.30 12.69
CA ASP A 45 -14.86 -21.70 12.31
C ASP A 45 -15.09 -21.93 10.81
N GLY A 46 -14.98 -20.87 10.00
CA GLY A 46 -15.13 -20.89 8.55
C GLY A 46 -16.43 -20.27 8.03
N GLU A 47 -17.31 -19.78 8.91
CA GLU A 47 -18.58 -19.14 8.53
C GLU A 47 -18.41 -17.96 7.57
N ASN A 48 -17.33 -17.16 7.70
CA ASN A 48 -17.07 -15.99 6.88
C ASN A 48 -15.80 -16.13 6.03
N LEU A 49 -15.44 -17.36 5.63
CA LEU A 49 -14.21 -17.65 4.91
C LEU A 49 -14.03 -16.83 3.62
N GLU A 50 -15.10 -16.60 2.86
CA GLU A 50 -15.08 -15.78 1.64
C GLU A 50 -14.72 -14.33 1.94
N ASP A 51 -15.36 -13.76 2.95
CA ASP A 51 -15.13 -12.40 3.41
C ASP A 51 -13.67 -12.21 3.87
N PHE A 52 -13.14 -13.14 4.68
CA PHE A 52 -11.77 -13.06 5.17
C PHE A 52 -10.74 -13.26 4.05
N SER A 53 -11.05 -14.15 3.10
CA SER A 53 -10.21 -14.35 1.91
C SER A 53 -10.15 -13.08 1.08
N GLN A 54 -11.29 -12.44 0.81
CA GLN A 54 -11.37 -11.19 0.06
C GLN A 54 -10.66 -10.04 0.80
N TRP A 55 -10.92 -9.88 2.10
CA TRP A 55 -10.24 -8.91 2.95
C TRP A 55 -8.72 -9.09 2.91
N SER A 56 -8.23 -10.34 3.02
CA SER A 56 -6.79 -10.63 3.01
C SER A 56 -6.14 -10.24 1.68
N GLY A 57 -6.89 -10.33 0.57
CA GLY A 57 -6.47 -9.88 -0.76
C GLY A 57 -6.21 -8.38 -0.79
N TYR A 58 -7.18 -7.58 -0.35
CA TYR A 58 -7.02 -6.13 -0.26
C TYR A 58 -5.91 -5.74 0.72
N TYR A 59 -5.80 -6.41 1.86
CA TYR A 59 -4.77 -6.11 2.86
C TYR A 59 -3.36 -6.34 2.30
N LYS A 60 -3.15 -7.47 1.62
CA LYS A 60 -1.88 -7.79 0.96
C LYS A 60 -1.57 -6.81 -0.17
N LEU A 61 -2.56 -6.44 -0.98
CA LEU A 61 -2.39 -5.45 -2.05
C LEU A 61 -1.94 -4.11 -1.47
N ARG A 62 -2.66 -3.59 -0.46
CA ARG A 62 -2.29 -2.35 0.25
C ARG A 62 -0.85 -2.40 0.74
N LYS A 63 -0.48 -3.45 1.49
CA LYS A 63 0.86 -3.60 2.06
C LYS A 63 1.93 -3.59 0.98
N LYS A 64 1.71 -4.33 -0.11
CA LYS A 64 2.64 -4.40 -1.25
C LYS A 64 2.83 -3.03 -1.91
N ARG A 65 1.75 -2.27 -2.10
CA ARG A 65 1.78 -0.97 -2.78
C ARG A 65 2.33 0.15 -1.92
N LEU A 66 2.04 0.17 -0.62
CA LEU A 66 2.68 1.10 0.31
C LEU A 66 4.20 0.87 0.37
N ALA A 67 4.66 -0.38 0.39
CA ALA A 67 6.09 -0.68 0.32
C ALA A 67 6.73 -0.22 -1.01
N ALA A 68 6.03 -0.38 -2.13
CA ALA A 68 6.50 0.11 -3.42
C ALA A 68 6.59 1.65 -3.45
N LEU A 69 5.57 2.33 -2.92
CA LEU A 69 5.53 3.79 -2.78
C LEU A 69 6.69 4.30 -1.92
N ASP A 70 6.95 3.66 -0.78
CA ASP A 70 8.05 4.02 0.12
C ASP A 70 9.42 3.87 -0.55
N LYS A 71 9.65 2.76 -1.27
CA LYS A 71 10.88 2.55 -2.05
C LYS A 71 11.08 3.64 -3.10
N ILE A 72 10.05 3.89 -3.91
CA ILE A 72 10.04 4.95 -4.93
C ILE A 72 10.33 6.33 -4.33
N SER A 73 9.71 6.64 -3.20
CA SER A 73 9.82 7.94 -2.55
C SER A 73 11.21 8.14 -1.94
N SER A 74 11.75 7.11 -1.28
CA SER A 74 13.10 7.15 -0.69
C SER A 74 14.19 7.27 -1.77
N ASP A 75 14.06 6.57 -2.90
CA ASP A 75 14.95 6.70 -4.06
C ASP A 75 14.90 8.14 -4.62
N ARG A 76 13.70 8.69 -4.80
CA ARG A 76 13.53 10.08 -5.27
C ARG A 76 14.15 11.09 -4.30
N VAL A 77 13.93 10.95 -3.00
CA VAL A 77 14.51 11.83 -1.98
C VAL A 77 16.03 11.76 -2.01
N THR A 78 16.61 10.58 -2.17
CA THR A 78 18.07 10.39 -2.28
C THR A 78 18.65 11.13 -3.48
N ILE A 79 17.99 11.04 -4.65
CA ILE A 79 18.40 11.75 -5.86
C ILE A 79 18.31 13.26 -5.66
N LEU A 80 17.22 13.75 -5.09
CA LEU A 80 17.00 15.18 -4.85
C LEU A 80 18.06 15.76 -3.91
N ARG A 81 18.37 15.07 -2.81
CA ARG A 81 19.41 15.49 -1.86
C ARG A 81 20.80 15.53 -2.50
N ARG A 82 21.12 14.57 -3.37
CA ARG A 82 22.40 14.57 -4.10
C ARG A 82 22.50 15.76 -5.08
N LYS A 83 21.39 16.12 -5.74
CA LYS A 83 21.37 17.23 -6.70
C LYS A 83 21.42 18.60 -6.06
N SER A 84 20.95 18.76 -4.82
CA SER A 84 20.94 20.06 -4.15
C SER A 84 22.27 20.43 -3.49
N SER A 85 23.30 19.56 -3.50
CA SER A 85 24.65 19.84 -2.94
C SER A 85 24.66 20.46 -1.53
N GLY A 86 23.65 20.18 -0.70
CA GLY A 86 23.52 20.75 0.65
C GLY A 86 22.67 22.03 0.75
N GLU A 87 22.16 22.53 -0.38
CA GLU A 87 21.18 23.62 -0.44
C GLU A 87 19.73 23.10 -0.43
N THR A 88 18.78 24.01 -0.61
CA THR A 88 17.34 23.74 -0.66
C THR A 88 16.96 22.81 -1.81
N VAL A 89 16.11 21.82 -1.53
CA VAL A 89 15.54 20.93 -2.55
C VAL A 89 14.33 21.61 -3.21
N HIS A 90 14.39 21.81 -4.52
CA HIS A 90 13.24 22.27 -5.31
C HIS A 90 12.46 21.08 -5.88
N LEU A 91 11.19 20.96 -5.48
CA LEU A 91 10.28 19.95 -5.99
C LEU A 91 9.50 20.50 -7.19
N LEU A 92 9.63 19.84 -8.35
CA LEU A 92 8.78 20.13 -9.51
C LEU A 92 7.56 19.19 -9.49
N PRO A 93 6.36 19.70 -9.85
CA PRO A 93 5.12 18.92 -9.92
C PRO A 93 5.08 18.07 -11.20
N ALA A 94 6.09 17.23 -11.38
CA ALA A 94 6.17 16.25 -12.47
C ALA A 94 6.21 14.85 -11.87
N GLU A 95 5.48 13.92 -12.49
CA GLU A 95 5.48 12.52 -12.11
C GLU A 95 6.88 11.93 -12.37
N PRO A 96 7.50 11.28 -11.37
CA PRO A 96 8.79 10.65 -11.56
C PRO A 96 8.57 9.35 -12.37
N MET A 97 9.20 9.24 -13.53
CA MET A 97 9.29 7.96 -14.23
C MET A 97 10.29 7.07 -13.47
N ILE A 98 9.80 6.02 -12.79
CA ILE A 98 10.65 5.14 -12.00
C ILE A 98 10.69 3.75 -12.64
N GLN A 99 11.90 3.30 -12.98
CA GLN A 99 12.14 1.93 -13.42
C GLN A 99 12.23 1.04 -12.19
N VAL A 100 11.24 0.17 -12.00
CA VAL A 100 11.31 -0.86 -10.95
C VAL A 100 12.07 -2.05 -11.56
N GLY A 101 13.34 -2.19 -11.16
CA GLY A 101 14.16 -3.38 -11.40
C GLY A 101 13.87 -4.49 -10.40
#